data_AF-A0A7X0KXA7-F1
#
_entry.id   AF-A0A7X0KXA7-F1
#
_cell.length_a   1.000
_cell.length_b   1.000
_cell.length_c   1.000
_cell.angle_alpha   90.00
_cell.angle_beta   90.00
_cell.angle_gamma   90.00
#
_symmetry.space_group_name_H-M   'P 1'
#
loop_
_entity.id
_entity.type
_entity.pdbx_description
1 polymer ?
#
loop_
_entity_poly.entity_id
_entity_poly.type
_entity_poly.pdbx_seq_one_letter_code
_entity_poly.pdbx_strand_id
1 'polypeptide(L)'
;MSMSVRGAALACGAAAAYAAAIRPALLSWGATDTEAAASYPSDGLIEDATSQSTMAVSLPAPPEAVWPWLVQMGWGRGGWYSWDLLDNGGRPSTDRIVPEWQDLAVGDRVPTVPGGTTYFRVEVLDPGRTLVLRSDVMLPSGRSFDPRGPRPRAYADGIWAFHLHRLPDGCTRLIVRTRGRGVPSVPDRLFTWVLGEPAHFIMQHRQFRELRRRVARRGLAGVEGAEPARGRRGDLRLLR
;
A
#
# COMPACT_ATOMS: atom_id res chain seq x y z
N MET A 1 10.60 33.82 34.62
CA MET A 1 11.49 32.97 33.79
C MET A 1 11.36 31.47 34.13
N SER A 2 10.15 30.97 34.45
CA SER A 2 9.94 29.61 34.98
C SER A 2 8.86 28.78 34.24
N MET A 3 7.81 29.43 33.70
CA MET A 3 6.80 28.75 32.88
C MET A 3 7.35 28.31 31.51
N SER A 4 8.19 29.12 30.87
CA SER A 4 8.73 28.82 29.54
C SER A 4 9.69 27.62 29.53
N VAL A 5 10.48 27.43 30.59
CA VAL A 5 11.42 26.31 30.71
C VAL A 5 10.69 24.99 30.99
N ARG A 6 9.65 25.01 31.83
CA ARG A 6 8.80 23.83 32.08
C ARG A 6 8.01 23.43 30.83
N GLY A 7 7.46 24.40 30.10
CA GLY A 7 6.77 24.16 28.83
C GLY A 7 7.70 23.54 27.77
N ALA A 8 8.92 24.05 27.65
CA ALA A 8 9.93 23.48 26.75
C ALA A 8 10.33 22.05 27.15
N ALA A 9 10.54 21.78 28.44
CA ALA A 9 10.88 20.44 28.92
C ALA A 9 9.78 19.41 28.67
N LEU A 10 8.50 19.77 28.90
CA LEU A 10 7.35 18.92 28.58
C LEU A 10 7.24 18.65 27.08
N ALA A 11 7.42 19.67 26.23
CA ALA A 11 7.37 19.51 24.78
C ALA A 11 8.50 18.58 24.27
N CYS A 12 9.73 18.75 24.77
CA CYS A 12 10.84 17.87 24.45
C CYS A 12 10.59 16.43 24.91
N GLY A 13 10.05 16.24 26.13
CA GLY A 13 9.69 14.92 26.64
C GLY A 13 8.63 14.22 25.81
N ALA A 14 7.58 14.94 25.41
CA ALA A 14 6.52 14.42 24.55
C ALA A 14 7.04 14.06 23.15
N ALA A 15 7.89 14.91 22.57
CA ALA A 15 8.53 14.64 21.27
C ALA A 15 9.43 13.40 21.33
N ALA A 16 10.22 13.24 22.40
CA ALA A 16 11.06 12.07 22.61
C ALA A 16 10.23 10.78 22.77
N ALA A 17 9.15 10.82 23.56
CA ALA A 17 8.26 9.68 23.73
C ALA A 17 7.56 9.29 22.42
N TYR A 18 7.10 10.27 21.64
CA TYR A 18 6.54 10.03 20.30
C TYR A 18 7.56 9.37 19.38
N ALA A 19 8.77 9.93 19.30
CA ALA A 19 9.83 9.42 18.43
C ALA A 19 10.29 8.00 18.83
N ALA A 20 10.32 7.68 20.12
CA ALA A 20 10.82 6.41 20.63
C ALA A 20 9.78 5.27 20.62
N ALA A 21 8.50 5.57 20.84
CA ALA A 21 7.48 4.53 21.03
C ALA A 21 6.35 4.56 19.99
N ILE A 22 5.81 5.75 19.70
CA ILE A 22 4.63 5.88 18.83
C ILE A 22 5.04 5.76 17.37
N ARG A 23 6.03 6.53 16.94
CA ARG A 23 6.47 6.57 15.54
C ARG A 23 6.91 5.19 15.03
N PRO A 24 7.76 4.40 15.73
CA PRO A 24 8.11 3.06 15.28
C PRO A 24 6.88 2.16 15.11
N ALA A 25 5.95 2.19 16.06
CA ALA A 25 4.72 1.38 16.00
C ALA A 25 3.80 1.75 14.84
N LEU A 26 3.73 3.04 14.45
CA LEU A 26 3.01 3.48 13.26
C LEU A 26 3.68 2.98 11.98
N LEU A 27 5.01 3.09 11.91
CA LEU A 27 5.79 2.71 10.73
C LEU A 27 5.90 1.21 10.52
N SER A 28 5.79 0.40 11.59
CA SER A 28 5.82 -1.06 11.54
C SER A 28 4.45 -1.72 11.73
N TRP A 29 3.35 -0.95 11.65
CA TRP A 29 2.05 -1.43 12.09
C TRP A 29 1.64 -2.75 11.44
N GLY A 30 1.29 -3.73 12.29
CA GLY A 30 0.84 -5.04 11.87
C GLY A 30 1.93 -5.96 11.31
N ALA A 31 3.14 -5.46 11.05
CA ALA A 31 4.31 -6.25 10.71
C ALA A 31 4.97 -6.82 11.98
N THR A 32 5.60 -7.98 11.84
CA THR A 32 6.50 -8.53 12.85
C THR A 32 7.87 -7.83 12.79
N ASP A 33 8.66 -7.92 13.87
CA ASP A 33 10.02 -7.37 13.88
C ASP A 33 10.89 -7.97 12.77
N THR A 34 10.72 -9.26 12.47
CA THR A 34 11.41 -9.94 11.36
C THR A 34 10.98 -9.38 10.01
N GLU A 35 9.68 -9.18 9.77
CA GLU A 35 9.20 -8.59 8.51
C GLU A 35 9.66 -7.14 8.36
N ALA A 36 9.70 -6.37 9.45
CA ALA A 36 10.14 -4.99 9.46
C ALA A 36 11.65 -4.85 9.17
N ALA A 37 12.46 -5.72 9.77
CA ALA A 37 13.91 -5.78 9.63
C ALA A 37 14.40 -6.50 8.35
N ALA A 38 13.52 -7.23 7.66
CA ALA A 38 13.87 -7.93 6.43
C ALA A 38 14.31 -6.96 5.32
N SER A 39 15.19 -7.47 4.45
CA SER A 39 15.55 -6.83 3.20
C SER A 39 14.63 -7.34 2.09
N TYR A 40 14.06 -6.42 1.32
CA TYR A 40 13.21 -6.73 0.17
C TYR A 40 13.95 -6.37 -1.12
N PRO A 41 13.76 -7.12 -2.23
CA PRO A 41 14.45 -6.83 -3.50
C PRO A 41 14.28 -5.40 -3.99
N SER A 42 13.13 -4.77 -3.71
CA SER A 42 12.83 -3.39 -4.07
C SER A 42 13.61 -2.35 -3.26
N ASP A 43 14.24 -2.72 -2.14
CA ASP A 43 14.91 -1.77 -1.26
C ASP A 43 16.09 -1.06 -1.93
N GLY A 44 16.76 -1.74 -2.87
CA GLY A 44 17.85 -1.19 -3.66
C GLY A 44 17.42 -0.15 -4.71
N LEU A 45 16.12 0.02 -4.97
CA LEU A 45 15.63 1.02 -5.93
C LEU A 45 15.78 2.45 -5.40
N ILE A 46 15.85 2.62 -4.08
CA ILE A 46 16.08 3.89 -3.40
C ILE A 46 17.33 3.75 -2.53
N GLU A 47 18.47 4.02 -3.17
CA GLU A 47 19.77 4.19 -2.51
C GLU A 47 19.70 5.34 -1.50
N ASP A 48 20.35 5.17 -0.34
CA ASP A 48 20.42 6.15 0.74
C ASP A 48 19.05 6.66 1.23
N ALA A 49 18.05 5.77 1.27
CA ALA A 49 16.71 6.10 1.76
C ALA A 49 16.77 6.72 3.18
N THR A 50 16.09 7.85 3.35
CA THR A 50 16.02 8.60 4.61
C THR A 50 14.75 8.30 5.39
N SER A 51 13.78 7.61 4.78
CA SER A 51 12.54 7.18 5.40
C SER A 51 12.12 5.80 4.93
N GLN A 52 11.46 5.07 5.83
CA GLN A 52 10.94 3.72 5.57
C GLN A 52 9.75 3.40 6.47
N SER A 53 8.78 2.69 5.93
CA SER A 53 7.74 1.99 6.70
C SER A 53 7.60 0.56 6.19
N THR A 54 7.26 -0.38 7.09
CA THR A 54 6.87 -1.75 6.75
C THR A 54 5.61 -2.09 7.52
N MET A 55 4.46 -2.03 6.88
CA MET A 55 3.20 -2.40 7.50
C MET A 55 2.70 -3.72 6.93
N ALA A 56 1.89 -4.48 7.67
CA ALA A 56 1.39 -5.74 7.15
C ALA A 56 0.00 -6.10 7.68
N VAL A 57 -0.73 -6.88 6.88
CA VAL A 57 -2.05 -7.40 7.22
C VAL A 57 -2.23 -8.82 6.66
N SER A 58 -3.02 -9.65 7.36
CA SER A 58 -3.49 -10.92 6.82
C SER A 58 -4.87 -10.77 6.20
N LEU A 59 -4.99 -11.16 4.94
CA LEU A 59 -6.19 -11.10 4.12
C LEU A 59 -6.77 -12.52 3.97
N PRO A 60 -8.09 -12.72 4.18
CA PRO A 60 -8.75 -14.03 4.18
C PRO A 60 -9.04 -14.53 2.75
N ALA A 61 -8.01 -14.56 1.91
CA ALA A 61 -8.09 -14.99 0.52
C ALA A 61 -6.69 -15.35 0.00
N PRO A 62 -6.57 -16.23 -0.99
CA PRO A 62 -5.29 -16.57 -1.58
C PRO A 62 -4.73 -15.43 -2.45
N PRO A 63 -3.41 -15.37 -2.72
CA PRO A 63 -2.80 -14.24 -3.44
C PRO A 63 -3.43 -13.95 -4.80
N GLU A 64 -3.92 -14.98 -5.51
CA GLU A 64 -4.54 -14.85 -6.83
C GLU A 64 -5.88 -14.10 -6.77
N ALA A 65 -6.55 -14.09 -5.61
CA ALA A 65 -7.76 -13.32 -5.39
C ALA A 65 -7.48 -11.89 -4.89
N VAL A 66 -6.32 -11.67 -4.27
CA VAL A 66 -5.87 -10.33 -3.81
C VAL A 66 -5.27 -9.55 -4.98
N TRP A 67 -4.45 -10.20 -5.81
CA TRP A 67 -3.65 -9.58 -6.87
C TRP A 67 -4.44 -8.67 -7.83
N PRO A 68 -5.62 -9.08 -8.36
CA PRO A 68 -6.42 -8.23 -9.25
C PRO A 68 -6.79 -6.87 -8.65
N TRP A 69 -6.96 -6.78 -7.32
CA TRP A 69 -7.24 -5.52 -6.65
C TRP A 69 -6.06 -4.57 -6.67
N LEU A 70 -4.84 -5.09 -6.49
CA LEU A 70 -3.63 -4.28 -6.50
C LEU A 70 -3.31 -3.78 -7.90
N VAL A 71 -3.42 -4.65 -8.90
CA VAL A 71 -3.12 -4.32 -10.30
C VAL A 71 -4.03 -3.22 -10.83
N GLN A 72 -5.30 -3.19 -10.43
CA GLN A 72 -6.25 -2.18 -10.91
C GLN A 72 -6.23 -0.86 -10.13
N MET A 73 -5.36 -0.71 -9.12
CA MET A 73 -5.27 0.55 -8.37
C MET A 73 -4.98 1.74 -9.29
N GLY A 74 -5.50 2.91 -8.96
CA GLY A 74 -5.17 4.14 -9.67
C GLY A 74 -6.31 5.14 -9.76
N TRP A 75 -5.94 6.41 -9.94
CA TRP A 75 -6.91 7.44 -10.29
C TRP A 75 -7.51 7.14 -11.66
N GLY A 76 -8.85 7.19 -11.75
CA GLY A 76 -9.57 6.82 -12.97
C GLY A 76 -9.55 5.31 -13.28
N ARG A 77 -9.02 4.49 -12.36
CA ARG A 77 -9.07 3.03 -12.38
C ARG A 77 -9.90 2.55 -11.18
N GLY A 78 -9.45 1.51 -10.47
CA GLY A 78 -10.14 0.94 -9.32
C GLY A 78 -10.18 1.83 -8.06
N GLY A 79 -9.46 2.95 -8.06
CA GLY A 79 -9.22 3.77 -6.87
C GLY A 79 -8.04 3.24 -6.05
N TRP A 80 -7.77 3.91 -4.92
CA TRP A 80 -6.67 3.54 -4.01
C TRP A 80 -7.15 2.76 -2.78
N TYR A 81 -8.47 2.56 -2.66
CA TYR A 81 -9.15 1.86 -1.58
C TYR A 81 -8.92 2.47 -0.19
N SER A 82 -8.62 3.76 -0.10
CA SER A 82 -8.52 4.44 1.18
C SER A 82 -9.61 5.51 1.30
N TRP A 83 -9.23 6.78 1.39
CA TRP A 83 -10.17 7.87 1.59
C TRP A 83 -10.48 8.52 0.24
N ASP A 84 -11.48 8.00 -0.46
CA ASP A 84 -11.80 8.43 -1.84
C ASP A 84 -11.94 9.95 -2.01
N LEU A 85 -12.43 10.67 -1.00
CA LEU A 85 -12.52 12.14 -1.02
C LEU A 85 -11.14 12.82 -1.07
N LEU A 86 -10.12 12.20 -0.50
CA LEU A 86 -8.75 12.69 -0.43
C LEU A 86 -7.88 12.18 -1.58
N ASP A 87 -7.97 10.89 -1.91
CA ASP A 87 -7.03 10.22 -2.83
C ASP A 87 -7.62 9.85 -4.20
N ASN A 88 -8.94 9.92 -4.37
CA ASN A 88 -9.63 9.55 -5.60
C ASN A 88 -10.62 10.63 -6.07
N GLY A 89 -10.48 11.86 -5.55
CA GLY A 89 -11.26 13.03 -5.98
C GLY A 89 -12.76 12.92 -5.71
N GLY A 90 -13.12 12.21 -4.63
CA GLY A 90 -14.50 11.92 -4.27
C GLY A 90 -15.16 10.82 -5.09
N ARG A 91 -14.48 10.25 -6.09
CA ARG A 91 -15.01 9.13 -6.86
C ARG A 91 -14.93 7.85 -6.02
N PRO A 92 -16.03 7.12 -5.82
CA PRO A 92 -15.99 5.87 -5.07
C PRO A 92 -15.03 4.87 -5.72
N SER A 93 -14.13 4.28 -4.92
CA SER A 93 -13.33 3.14 -5.36
C SER A 93 -14.23 1.97 -5.74
N THR A 94 -13.86 1.23 -6.79
CA THR A 94 -14.69 0.10 -7.26
C THR A 94 -14.79 -1.01 -6.21
N ASP A 95 -15.89 -1.75 -6.25
CA ASP A 95 -16.19 -2.91 -5.43
C ASP A 95 -16.17 -4.23 -6.23
N ARG A 96 -15.70 -4.17 -7.49
CA ARG A 96 -15.50 -5.34 -8.35
C ARG A 96 -14.16 -5.31 -9.07
N ILE A 97 -13.77 -6.46 -9.61
CA ILE A 97 -12.64 -6.55 -10.53
C ILE A 97 -13.11 -6.14 -11.93
N VAL A 98 -12.36 -5.24 -12.56
CA VAL A 98 -12.66 -4.70 -13.88
C VAL A 98 -11.64 -5.25 -14.88
N PRO A 99 -12.05 -6.06 -15.88
CA PRO A 99 -11.15 -6.74 -16.81
C PRO A 99 -10.17 -5.80 -17.52
N GLU A 100 -10.63 -4.61 -17.88
CA GLU A 100 -9.89 -3.58 -18.63
C GLU A 100 -8.69 -3.01 -17.85
N TRP A 101 -8.64 -3.23 -16.53
CA TRP A 101 -7.56 -2.72 -15.68
C TRP A 101 -6.57 -3.80 -15.25
N GLN A 102 -6.69 -5.03 -15.76
CA GLN A 102 -5.85 -6.16 -15.34
C GLN A 102 -4.53 -6.27 -16.12
N ASP A 103 -4.40 -5.59 -17.26
CA ASP A 103 -3.21 -5.61 -18.11
C ASP A 103 -2.25 -4.46 -17.74
N LEU A 104 -1.66 -4.55 -16.55
CA LEU A 104 -0.64 -3.60 -16.07
C LEU A 104 0.76 -4.16 -16.35
N ALA A 105 1.65 -3.33 -16.89
CA ALA A 105 3.01 -3.70 -17.24
C ALA A 105 4.06 -2.85 -16.50
N VAL A 106 5.28 -3.38 -16.40
CA VAL A 106 6.44 -2.62 -15.94
C VAL A 106 6.66 -1.43 -16.87
N GLY A 107 6.88 -0.24 -16.28
CA GLY A 107 7.05 1.01 -17.00
C GLY A 107 5.78 1.85 -17.13
N ASP A 108 4.60 1.25 -16.92
CA ASP A 108 3.32 1.95 -16.99
C ASP A 108 3.23 3.05 -15.94
N ARG A 109 2.46 4.10 -16.27
CA ARG A 109 2.15 5.20 -15.37
C ARG A 109 0.74 5.04 -14.85
N VAL A 110 0.60 5.04 -13.53
CA VAL A 110 -0.67 5.03 -12.81
C VAL A 110 -0.89 6.43 -12.23
N PRO A 111 -1.78 7.25 -12.83
CA PRO A 111 -2.05 8.60 -12.34
C PRO A 111 -2.54 8.60 -10.89
N THR A 112 -2.14 9.61 -10.12
CA THR A 112 -2.65 9.85 -8.75
C THR A 112 -3.60 11.03 -8.68
N VAL A 113 -3.61 11.87 -9.72
CA VAL A 113 -4.39 13.11 -9.81
C VAL A 113 -5.02 13.26 -11.21
N PRO A 114 -6.08 14.08 -11.36
CA PRO A 114 -6.59 14.44 -12.68
C PRO A 114 -5.48 14.99 -13.59
N GLY A 115 -5.51 14.61 -14.86
CA GLY A 115 -4.53 15.09 -15.86
C GLY A 115 -3.15 14.45 -15.78
N GLY A 116 -2.89 13.55 -14.83
CA GLY A 116 -1.67 12.71 -14.81
C GLY A 116 -0.36 13.48 -14.60
N THR A 117 -0.41 14.69 -14.03
CA THR A 117 0.78 15.49 -13.69
C THR A 117 1.61 14.85 -12.57
N THR A 118 0.96 14.05 -11.73
CA THR A 118 1.59 13.18 -10.73
C THR A 118 1.10 11.75 -10.96
N TYR A 119 2.03 10.80 -10.93
CA TYR A 119 1.79 9.39 -11.17
C TYR A 119 2.76 8.53 -10.38
N PHE A 120 2.37 7.28 -10.13
CA PHE A 120 3.29 6.21 -9.84
C PHE A 120 3.73 5.54 -11.15
N ARG A 121 4.99 5.14 -11.25
CA ARG A 121 5.48 4.25 -12.29
C ARG A 121 5.54 2.83 -11.75
N VAL A 122 5.11 1.84 -12.53
CA VAL A 122 5.30 0.42 -12.18
C VAL A 122 6.77 0.06 -12.39
N GLU A 123 7.48 -0.22 -11.31
CA GLU A 123 8.91 -0.53 -11.34
C GLU A 123 9.17 -2.04 -11.31
N VAL A 124 8.38 -2.78 -10.53
CA VAL A 124 8.42 -4.25 -10.47
C VAL A 124 7.00 -4.77 -10.52
N LEU A 125 6.78 -5.81 -11.32
CA LEU A 125 5.51 -6.52 -11.41
C LEU A 125 5.80 -8.02 -11.55
N ASP A 126 5.61 -8.75 -10.46
CA ASP A 126 5.66 -10.20 -10.37
C ASP A 126 4.25 -10.71 -10.02
N PRO A 127 3.50 -11.25 -11.01
CA PRO A 127 2.11 -11.62 -10.84
C PRO A 127 1.83 -12.50 -9.62
N GLY A 128 0.87 -12.06 -8.79
CA GLY A 128 0.46 -12.76 -7.57
C GLY A 128 1.45 -12.66 -6.41
N ARG A 129 2.56 -11.93 -6.57
CA ARG A 129 3.67 -11.93 -5.60
C ARG A 129 4.13 -10.54 -5.22
N THR A 130 4.48 -9.69 -6.17
CA THR A 130 5.07 -8.38 -5.86
C THR A 130 4.66 -7.32 -6.87
N LEU A 131 4.14 -6.19 -6.37
CA LEU A 131 3.92 -4.97 -7.14
C LEU A 131 4.71 -3.85 -6.49
N VAL A 132 5.58 -3.18 -7.25
CA VAL A 132 6.34 -2.02 -6.77
C VAL A 132 5.99 -0.82 -7.61
N LEU A 133 5.47 0.20 -6.95
CA LEU A 133 5.15 1.50 -7.52
C LEU A 133 6.22 2.49 -7.09
N ARG A 134 6.80 3.23 -8.04
CA ARG A 134 7.80 4.27 -7.81
C ARG A 134 7.19 5.65 -8.02
N SER A 135 7.51 6.59 -7.15
CA SER A 135 7.17 8.00 -7.29
C SER A 135 8.46 8.81 -7.32
N ASP A 136 8.59 9.68 -8.31
CA ASP A 136 9.69 10.64 -8.45
C ASP A 136 9.08 12.01 -8.73
N VAL A 137 9.15 12.93 -7.76
CA VAL A 137 8.45 14.23 -7.82
C VAL A 137 9.39 15.42 -7.67
N MET A 138 9.16 16.46 -8.47
CA MET A 138 9.87 17.74 -8.40
C MET A 138 9.33 18.63 -7.30
N LEU A 139 10.20 19.19 -6.46
CA LEU A 139 9.81 20.14 -5.42
C LEU A 139 10.02 21.59 -5.87
N PRO A 140 9.11 22.53 -5.53
CA PRO A 140 7.87 22.35 -4.77
C PRO A 140 6.65 21.96 -5.64
N SER A 141 6.82 21.82 -6.96
CA SER A 141 5.70 21.66 -7.90
C SER A 141 4.84 20.40 -7.71
N GLY A 142 5.37 19.35 -7.08
CA GLY A 142 4.72 18.05 -6.92
C GLY A 142 4.58 17.23 -8.21
N ARG A 143 5.04 17.76 -9.36
CA ARG A 143 4.91 17.10 -10.66
C ARG A 143 5.91 15.94 -10.75
N SER A 144 5.44 14.82 -11.31
CA SER A 144 6.31 13.68 -11.57
C SER A 144 7.34 14.00 -12.67
N PHE A 145 8.53 13.40 -12.56
CA PHE A 145 9.56 13.43 -13.60
C PHE A 145 10.05 12.02 -13.94
N ASP A 146 10.85 11.87 -15.00
CA ASP A 146 11.49 10.58 -15.32
C ASP A 146 12.89 10.52 -14.68
N PRO A 147 13.15 9.60 -13.73
CA PRO A 147 14.44 9.51 -13.07
C PRO A 147 15.58 9.04 -14.01
N ARG A 148 15.26 8.55 -15.22
CA ARG A 148 16.25 8.23 -16.27
C ARG A 148 16.78 9.48 -16.98
N GLY A 149 16.11 10.61 -16.82
CA GLY A 149 16.51 11.90 -17.38
C GLY A 149 17.32 12.75 -16.40
N PRO A 150 17.60 14.02 -16.77
CA PRO A 150 18.27 14.96 -15.88
C PRO A 150 17.50 15.13 -14.56
N ARG A 151 18.19 14.92 -13.44
CA ARG A 151 17.57 15.07 -12.12
C ARG A 151 17.32 16.55 -11.82
N PRO A 152 16.11 16.91 -11.37
CA PRO A 152 15.81 18.24 -10.85
C PRO A 152 16.74 18.61 -9.69
N ARG A 153 16.95 19.92 -9.47
CA ARG A 153 17.75 20.40 -8.32
C ARG A 153 17.15 20.01 -6.96
N ALA A 154 15.83 19.98 -6.87
CA ALA A 154 15.10 19.59 -5.67
C ALA A 154 14.01 18.57 -6.05
N TYR A 155 14.08 17.40 -5.43
CA TYR A 155 13.15 16.31 -5.68
C TYR A 155 12.95 15.46 -4.42
N ALA A 156 11.88 14.67 -4.44
CA ALA A 156 11.71 13.52 -3.56
C ALA A 156 11.42 12.31 -4.43
N ASP A 157 12.02 11.17 -4.08
CA ASP A 157 11.70 9.89 -4.70
C ASP A 157 11.40 8.82 -3.66
N GLY A 158 10.70 7.79 -4.09
CA GLY A 158 10.36 6.69 -3.21
C GLY A 158 9.62 5.58 -3.91
N ILE A 159 9.51 4.46 -3.21
CA ILE A 159 8.74 3.30 -3.62
C ILE A 159 7.61 3.03 -2.64
N TRP A 160 6.56 2.41 -3.17
CA TRP A 160 5.46 1.79 -2.45
C TRP A 160 5.31 0.37 -3.00
N ALA A 161 5.82 -0.59 -2.23
CA ALA A 161 5.92 -1.98 -2.60
C ALA A 161 4.88 -2.81 -1.85
N PHE A 162 4.26 -3.75 -2.54
CA PHE A 162 3.27 -4.70 -2.03
C PHE A 162 3.78 -6.11 -2.27
N HIS A 163 4.04 -6.85 -1.21
CA HIS A 163 4.51 -8.23 -1.25
C HIS A 163 3.44 -9.16 -0.70
N LEU A 164 3.06 -10.16 -1.48
CA LEU A 164 2.05 -11.15 -1.13
C LEU A 164 2.76 -12.47 -0.82
N HIS A 165 2.60 -12.92 0.42
CA HIS A 165 3.06 -14.24 0.85
C HIS A 165 1.84 -15.10 1.15
N ARG A 166 1.80 -16.31 0.58
CA ARG A 166 0.80 -17.29 0.95
C ARG A 166 1.09 -17.82 2.35
N LEU A 167 0.08 -17.81 3.21
CA LEU A 167 0.13 -18.40 4.55
C LEU A 167 -0.25 -19.89 4.50
N PRO A 168 0.11 -20.68 5.53
CA PRO A 168 -0.20 -22.12 5.56
C PRO A 168 -1.69 -22.47 5.47
N ASP A 169 -2.56 -21.58 5.93
CA ASP A 169 -4.02 -21.70 5.86
C ASP A 169 -4.59 -21.29 4.48
N GLY A 170 -3.73 -20.94 3.52
CA GLY A 170 -4.11 -20.50 2.19
C GLY A 170 -4.45 -19.01 2.09
N CYS A 171 -4.46 -18.27 3.21
CA CYS A 171 -4.65 -16.82 3.24
C CYS A 171 -3.43 -16.07 2.67
N THR A 172 -3.55 -14.75 2.51
CA THR A 172 -2.45 -13.89 2.07
C THR A 172 -1.96 -13.05 3.22
N ARG A 173 -0.65 -13.11 3.48
CA ARG A 173 0.07 -12.08 4.22
C ARG A 173 0.50 -11.00 3.23
N LEU A 174 -0.12 -9.83 3.33
CA LEU A 174 0.24 -8.66 2.54
C LEU A 174 1.18 -7.79 3.36
N ILE A 175 2.41 -7.64 2.89
CA ILE A 175 3.41 -6.73 3.44
C ILE A 175 3.51 -5.53 2.51
N VAL A 176 3.42 -4.33 3.07
CA VAL A 176 3.55 -3.07 2.35
C VAL A 176 4.75 -2.32 2.87
N ARG A 177 5.69 -2.06 1.96
CA ARG A 177 6.93 -1.36 2.27
C ARG A 177 7.01 -0.04 1.52
N THR A 178 7.24 1.04 2.24
CA THR A 178 7.67 2.29 1.62
C THR A 178 9.12 2.54 1.93
N ARG A 179 9.84 3.08 0.95
CA ARG A 179 11.19 3.62 1.14
C ARG A 179 11.27 4.90 0.33
N GLY A 180 11.81 5.95 0.93
CA GLY A 180 11.88 7.24 0.28
C GLY A 180 13.15 7.99 0.63
N ARG A 181 13.55 8.85 -0.29
CA ARG A 181 14.60 9.83 -0.13
C ARG A 181 13.95 11.19 -0.41
N GLY A 182 14.02 12.08 0.56
CA GLY A 182 13.32 13.33 0.44
C GLY A 182 13.47 14.26 1.62
N VAL A 183 13.49 15.54 1.25
CA VAL A 183 13.44 16.78 1.99
C VAL A 183 14.64 17.14 2.90
N PRO A 184 15.46 18.12 2.49
CA PRO A 184 16.73 18.47 3.15
C PRO A 184 16.58 19.41 4.35
N SER A 185 15.43 20.08 4.54
CA SER A 185 15.27 21.07 5.61
C SER A 185 14.74 20.46 6.91
N VAL A 186 15.16 21.01 8.06
CA VAL A 186 14.67 20.59 9.39
C VAL A 186 13.16 20.77 9.55
N PRO A 187 12.54 21.89 9.10
CA PRO A 187 11.08 22.03 9.14
C PRO A 187 10.34 20.94 8.37
N ASP A 188 10.82 20.56 7.19
CA ASP A 188 10.14 19.56 6.37
C ASP A 188 10.21 18.15 6.98
N ARG A 189 11.32 17.84 7.67
CA ARG A 189 11.46 16.60 8.45
C ARG A 189 10.47 16.56 9.60
N LEU A 190 10.30 17.68 10.32
CA LEU A 190 9.34 17.77 11.41
C LEU A 190 7.89 17.62 10.89
N PHE A 191 7.56 18.29 9.78
CA PHE A 191 6.26 18.13 9.13
C PHE A 191 6.00 16.67 8.73
N THR A 192 7.01 16.02 8.14
CA THR A 192 6.94 14.60 7.78
C THR A 192 6.64 13.72 9.00
N TRP A 193 7.31 13.94 10.13
CA TRP A 193 7.10 13.12 11.33
C TRP A 193 5.76 13.36 12.02
N VAL A 194 5.31 14.62 12.08
CA VAL A 194 4.11 15.01 12.85
C VAL A 194 2.84 14.81 12.03
N LEU A 195 2.90 15.00 10.71
CA LEU A 195 1.73 14.97 9.84
C LEU A 195 1.85 13.91 8.74
N GLY A 196 2.99 13.84 8.05
CA GLY A 196 3.18 12.94 6.91
C GLY A 196 3.07 11.45 7.25
N GLU A 197 3.85 10.97 8.21
CA GLU A 197 3.87 9.56 8.63
C GLU A 197 2.55 9.13 9.28
N PRO A 198 1.92 9.90 10.19
CA PRO A 198 0.58 9.59 10.67
C PRO A 198 -0.48 9.54 9.57
N ALA A 199 -0.46 10.49 8.64
CA ALA A 199 -1.39 10.49 7.50
C ALA A 199 -1.19 9.24 6.63
N HIS A 200 0.06 8.89 6.32
CA HIS A 200 0.40 7.68 5.58
C HIS A 200 -0.12 6.42 6.31
N PHE A 201 0.10 6.31 7.62
CA PHE A 201 -0.44 5.22 8.44
C PHE A 201 -1.97 5.14 8.36
N ILE A 202 -2.68 6.25 8.55
CA ILE A 202 -4.15 6.30 8.50
C ILE A 202 -4.67 5.83 7.14
N MET A 203 -4.04 6.30 6.06
CA MET A 203 -4.41 5.93 4.69
C MET A 203 -4.13 4.45 4.41
N GLN A 204 -2.94 3.95 4.77
CA GLN A 204 -2.56 2.55 4.56
C GLN A 204 -3.43 1.59 5.40
N HIS A 205 -3.69 1.94 6.65
CA HIS A 205 -4.54 1.14 7.54
C HIS A 205 -5.96 1.02 7.00
N ARG A 206 -6.54 2.11 6.47
CA ARG A 206 -7.84 2.05 5.80
C ARG A 206 -7.79 1.19 4.53
N GLN A 207 -6.74 1.33 3.73
CA GLN A 207 -6.54 0.49 2.54
C GLN A 207 -6.55 -1.00 2.88
N PHE A 208 -5.86 -1.41 3.95
CA PHE A 208 -5.89 -2.80 4.41
C PHE A 208 -7.30 -3.29 4.76
N ARG A 209 -8.09 -2.47 5.46
CA ARG A 209 -9.47 -2.82 5.82
C ARG A 209 -10.34 -2.97 4.57
N GLU A 210 -10.19 -2.07 3.61
CA GLU A 210 -10.95 -2.05 2.38
C GLU A 210 -10.59 -3.19 1.43
N LEU A 211 -9.31 -3.56 1.34
CA LEU A 211 -8.85 -4.77 0.65
C LEU A 211 -9.41 -6.04 1.33
N ARG A 212 -9.32 -6.14 2.66
CA ARG A 212 -9.88 -7.27 3.44
C ARG A 212 -11.38 -7.45 3.17
N ARG A 213 -12.15 -6.35 3.17
CA ARG A 213 -13.59 -6.37 2.88
C ARG A 213 -13.88 -6.91 1.48
N ARG A 214 -13.14 -6.43 0.47
CA ARG A 214 -13.30 -6.80 -0.94
C ARG A 214 -13.03 -8.28 -1.18
N VAL A 215 -11.95 -8.81 -0.61
CA VAL A 215 -11.58 -10.22 -0.82
C VAL A 215 -12.48 -11.18 -0.02
N ALA A 216 -12.96 -10.78 1.16
CA ALA A 216 -13.90 -11.59 1.96
C ALA A 216 -15.25 -11.78 1.25
N ARG A 217 -15.79 -10.73 0.61
CA ARG A 217 -17.05 -10.82 -0.16
C ARG A 217 -16.93 -11.81 -1.32
N ARG A 218 -15.78 -11.85 -1.99
CA ARG A 218 -15.53 -12.78 -3.10
C ARG A 218 -15.38 -14.22 -2.63
N GLY A 219 -14.78 -14.45 -1.46
CA GLY A 219 -14.73 -15.77 -0.83
C GLY A 219 -16.12 -16.34 -0.59
N LEU A 220 -17.06 -15.52 -0.10
CA LEU A 220 -18.44 -15.93 0.12
C LEU A 220 -19.18 -16.24 -1.20
N ALA A 221 -19.04 -15.38 -2.22
CA ALA A 221 -19.65 -15.62 -3.53
C ALA A 221 -19.12 -16.87 -4.25
N GLY A 222 -17.84 -17.23 -4.03
CA GLY A 222 -17.24 -18.46 -4.55
C GLY A 222 -17.71 -19.74 -3.83
N VAL A 223 -18.11 -19.64 -2.56
CA VAL A 223 -18.66 -20.76 -1.78
C VAL A 223 -20.14 -20.98 -2.12
N GLU A 224 -20.91 -19.93 -2.33
CA GLU A 224 -22.34 -20.03 -2.72
C GLU A 224 -22.54 -20.56 -4.16
N GLY A 225 -21.56 -20.36 -5.06
CA GLY A 225 -21.58 -20.89 -6.42
C GLY A 225 -21.15 -22.36 -6.57
N ALA A 226 -20.64 -22.98 -5.50
CA ALA A 226 -20.29 -24.40 -5.49
C ALA A 226 -21.54 -25.24 -5.17
N GLU A 227 -22.38 -25.47 -6.18
CA GLU A 227 -23.52 -26.39 -6.08
C GLU A 227 -23.02 -27.78 -5.66
N PRO A 228 -23.58 -28.41 -4.60
CA PRO A 228 -23.12 -29.71 -4.15
C PRO A 228 -23.40 -30.72 -5.26
N ALA A 229 -22.35 -31.40 -5.73
CA ALA A 229 -22.46 -32.47 -6.70
C ALA A 229 -23.56 -33.45 -6.27
N ARG A 230 -24.72 -33.38 -6.94
CA ARG A 230 -25.80 -34.35 -6.76
C ARG A 230 -25.22 -35.72 -7.07
N GLY A 231 -25.02 -36.51 -6.03
CA GLY A 231 -24.62 -37.90 -6.14
C GLY A 231 -25.57 -38.62 -7.09
N ARG A 232 -25.01 -39.32 -8.07
CA ARG A 232 -25.72 -40.33 -8.86
C ARG A 232 -26.29 -41.36 -7.88
N ARG A 233 -27.57 -41.22 -7.55
CA ARG A 233 -28.37 -42.30 -6.95
C ARG A 233 -28.44 -43.40 -8.00
N GLY A 234 -28.01 -44.59 -7.59
CA GLY A 234 -27.97 -45.79 -8.42
C GLY A 234 -29.32 -46.12 -9.02
N ASP A 235 -29.28 -46.44 -10.31
CA ASP A 235 -30.36 -47.10 -11.02
C ASP A 235 -30.39 -48.57 -10.56
N LEU A 236 -31.23 -48.87 -9.57
CA LEU A 236 -31.70 -50.22 -9.29
C LEU A 236 -33.08 -50.35 -9.93
N ARG A 237 -33.11 -50.66 -11.24
CA ARG A 237 -34.30 -51.17 -11.90
C ARG A 237 -34.32 -52.70 -11.81
N LEU A 238 -35.22 -53.18 -10.95
CA LEU A 238 -35.86 -54.49 -10.99
C LEU A 238 -36.39 -54.82 -12.39
N LEU A 239 -36.04 -55.98 -12.93
CA LEU A 239 -36.83 -56.78 -13.87
C LEU A 239 -36.51 -58.26 -13.57
N ARG A 240 -37.38 -58.94 -12.81
CA ARG A 240 -38.21 -60.08 -13.29
C ARG A 240 -38.25 -60.29 -14.80
#